data_AF-A0A553I3Z3-F1
#
_entry.id   AF-A0A553I3Z3-F1
#
_cell.length_a   1.000
_cell.length_b   1.000
_cell.length_c   1.000
_cell.angle_alpha   90.00
_cell.angle_beta   90.00
_cell.angle_gamma   90.00
#
_symmetry.space_group_name_H-M   'P 1'
#
loop_
_entity.id
_entity.type
_entity.pdbx_description
1 polymer ?
#
loop_
_entity_poly.entity_id
_entity_poly.type
_entity_poly.pdbx_seq_one_letter_code
_entity_poly.pdbx_strand_id
1 'polypeptide(L)'
;MSAPSPLEQIKRETKTANRAHHLRKANQTRPDQIDALDNTVPGGIYHHDGPFDAALASRNKDPKYAPLAAVEEGNRAALKATPAVNIVDAVTRHVPLQGTATIPPGEVDYTGNVMDYEEGADVQREPDAAGGAYRRYDHVQYHPEDLKGKGEPSYTIERDLKAGKKSKD
;
A
#
# COMPACT_ATOMS: atom_id res chain seq x y z
N MET A 1 3.53 -57.20 20.22
CA MET A 1 3.76 -55.92 19.49
C MET A 1 3.29 -54.80 20.39
N SER A 2 4.17 -53.88 20.79
CA SER A 2 3.80 -52.77 21.68
C SER A 2 2.85 -51.81 20.96
N ALA A 3 1.84 -51.31 21.66
CA ALA A 3 0.95 -50.30 21.11
C ALA A 3 1.77 -49.06 20.67
N PRO A 4 1.42 -48.42 19.54
CA PRO A 4 2.09 -47.22 19.09
C PRO A 4 1.96 -46.12 20.14
N SER A 5 2.98 -45.26 20.25
CA SER A 5 2.89 -44.11 21.15
C SER A 5 1.75 -43.18 20.72
N PRO A 6 1.10 -42.44 21.64
CA PRO A 6 0.06 -41.49 21.29
C PRO A 6 0.49 -40.50 20.20
N LEU A 7 1.75 -40.06 20.21
CA LEU A 7 2.31 -39.18 19.18
C LEU A 7 2.42 -39.85 17.81
N GLU A 8 2.85 -41.11 17.77
CA GLU A 8 2.91 -41.91 16.53
C GLU A 8 1.51 -42.07 15.92
N GLN A 9 0.50 -42.30 16.77
CA GLN A 9 -0.89 -42.41 16.35
C GLN A 9 -1.41 -41.09 15.74
N ILE A 10 -1.19 -39.95 16.41
CA ILE A 10 -1.57 -38.62 15.90
C ILE A 10 -0.86 -38.32 14.57
N LYS A 11 0.44 -38.62 14.46
CA LYS A 11 1.20 -38.43 13.21
C LYS A 11 0.62 -39.26 12.07
N ARG A 12 0.23 -40.51 12.35
CA ARG A 12 -0.35 -41.43 11.37
C ARG A 12 -1.73 -40.97 10.89
N GLU A 13 -2.59 -40.56 11.82
CA GLU A 13 -3.93 -40.03 11.53
C GLU A 13 -3.83 -38.74 10.73
N THR A 14 -2.97 -37.80 11.15
CA THR A 14 -2.71 -36.54 10.43
C THR A 14 -2.19 -36.79 9.01
N LYS A 15 -1.26 -37.73 8.84
CA LYS A 15 -0.73 -38.13 7.52
C LYS A 15 -1.81 -38.74 6.64
N THR A 16 -2.70 -39.53 7.22
CA THR A 16 -3.82 -40.17 6.51
C THR A 16 -4.87 -39.13 6.09
N ALA A 17 -5.23 -38.21 6.99
CA ALA A 17 -6.14 -37.11 6.72
C ALA A 17 -5.63 -36.18 5.61
N ASN A 18 -4.34 -35.84 5.62
CA ASN A 18 -3.73 -34.98 4.59
C ASN A 18 -3.46 -35.70 3.24
N ARG A 19 -3.73 -37.00 3.14
CA ARG A 19 -3.46 -37.81 1.94
C ARG A 19 -4.53 -37.63 0.87
N ALA A 20 -5.78 -37.43 1.26
CA ALA A 20 -6.87 -37.17 0.33
C ALA A 20 -6.75 -35.76 -0.25
N HIS A 21 -6.73 -35.64 -1.58
CA HIS A 21 -6.59 -34.36 -2.28
C HIS A 21 -7.66 -33.35 -1.86
N HIS A 22 -8.89 -33.80 -1.59
CA HIS A 22 -9.99 -32.95 -1.13
C HIS A 22 -9.90 -32.53 0.35
N LEU A 23 -9.10 -33.22 1.16
CA LEU A 23 -8.81 -32.84 2.56
C LEU A 23 -7.54 -32.00 2.69
N ARG A 24 -6.82 -31.77 1.59
CA ARG A 24 -5.64 -30.89 1.60
C ARG A 24 -6.07 -29.44 1.78
N LYS A 25 -5.89 -28.93 2.98
CA LYS A 25 -6.06 -27.50 3.32
C LYS A 25 -4.91 -26.61 2.79
N ALA A 26 -4.25 -27.00 1.70
CA ALA A 26 -3.11 -26.26 1.15
C ALA A 26 -3.53 -24.90 0.54
N ASN A 27 -4.80 -24.77 0.18
CA ASN A 27 -5.36 -23.53 -0.37
C ASN A 27 -6.02 -22.63 0.68
N GLN A 28 -6.06 -23.04 1.94
CA GLN A 28 -6.56 -22.21 3.03
C GLN A 28 -5.38 -21.54 3.74
N THR A 29 -5.40 -20.21 3.80
CA THR A 29 -4.57 -19.47 4.74
C THR A 29 -4.94 -19.95 6.14
N ARG A 30 -3.94 -20.45 6.87
CA ARG A 30 -4.13 -20.89 8.24
C ARG A 30 -3.92 -19.71 9.17
N PRO A 31 -4.53 -19.75 10.36
CA PRO A 31 -4.15 -18.83 11.43
C PRO A 31 -2.64 -18.91 11.63
N ASP A 32 -1.99 -17.75 11.80
CA ASP A 32 -0.57 -17.70 12.05
C ASP A 32 -0.25 -18.25 13.47
N GLN A 33 1.02 -18.23 13.87
CA GLN A 33 1.39 -18.73 15.20
C GLN A 33 0.79 -17.87 16.32
N ILE A 34 0.56 -16.59 16.09
CA ILE A 34 -0.02 -15.67 17.08
C ILE A 34 -1.51 -15.98 17.21
N ASP A 35 -2.23 -16.09 16.09
CA ASP A 35 -3.64 -16.50 16.06
C ASP A 35 -3.86 -17.85 16.74
N ALA A 36 -2.99 -18.83 16.48
CA ALA A 36 -3.10 -20.16 17.05
C ALA A 36 -2.88 -20.18 18.58
N LEU A 37 -2.18 -19.18 19.10
CA LEU A 37 -1.96 -18.98 20.53
C LEU A 37 -2.99 -18.02 21.16
N ASP A 38 -3.77 -17.31 20.36
CA ASP A 38 -4.80 -16.39 20.82
C ASP A 38 -6.01 -17.16 21.36
N ASN A 39 -6.27 -16.98 22.66
CA ASN A 39 -7.38 -17.59 23.39
C ASN A 39 -8.41 -16.54 23.87
N THR A 40 -8.33 -15.30 23.36
CA THR A 40 -9.18 -14.19 23.80
C THR A 40 -10.64 -14.32 23.39
N VAL A 41 -10.95 -15.07 22.33
CA VAL A 41 -12.34 -15.30 21.85
C VAL A 41 -12.87 -16.64 22.39
N PRO A 42 -13.94 -16.65 23.22
CA PRO A 42 -14.60 -17.89 23.63
C PRO A 42 -15.26 -18.55 22.42
N GLY A 43 -14.75 -19.71 21.98
CA GLY A 43 -15.38 -20.52 20.93
C GLY A 43 -14.51 -20.85 19.72
N GLY A 44 -13.28 -20.34 19.62
CA GLY A 44 -12.33 -20.81 18.60
C GLY A 44 -11.23 -19.82 18.25
N ILE A 45 -10.30 -20.30 17.42
CA ILE A 45 -9.20 -19.51 16.86
C ILE A 45 -9.81 -18.52 15.85
N TYR A 46 -9.79 -17.23 16.19
CA TYR A 46 -10.11 -16.16 15.25
C TYR A 46 -8.83 -15.81 14.49
N HIS A 47 -8.84 -15.97 13.16
CA HIS A 47 -7.74 -15.51 12.31
C HIS A 47 -7.98 -14.02 12.04
N HIS A 48 -7.19 -13.16 12.67
CA HIS A 48 -7.16 -11.76 12.28
C HIS A 48 -6.24 -11.63 11.07
N ASP A 49 -6.63 -10.81 10.09
CA ASP A 49 -5.79 -10.58 8.91
C ASP A 49 -4.48 -9.93 9.36
N GLY A 50 -3.38 -10.66 9.19
CA GLY A 50 -2.05 -10.16 9.48
C GLY A 50 -1.62 -9.08 8.46
N PRO A 51 -0.65 -8.23 8.80
CA PRO A 51 -0.19 -7.14 7.91
C PRO A 51 0.34 -7.63 6.55
N PHE A 52 0.79 -8.88 6.47
CA PHE A 52 1.33 -9.48 5.25
C PHE A 52 0.33 -10.41 4.52
N ASP A 53 -0.85 -10.67 5.09
CA ASP A 53 -1.80 -11.62 4.51
C ASP A 53 -2.32 -11.17 3.15
N ALA A 54 -2.47 -9.86 2.97
CA ALA A 54 -2.85 -9.26 1.69
C ALA A 54 -1.87 -9.61 0.56
N ALA A 55 -0.60 -9.89 0.89
CA ALA A 55 0.43 -10.28 -0.08
C ALA A 55 0.56 -11.80 -0.28
N LEU A 56 -0.19 -12.62 0.45
CA LEU A 56 -0.11 -14.08 0.32
C LEU A 56 -0.59 -14.55 -1.07
N ALA A 57 0.11 -15.53 -1.62
CA ALA A 57 -0.26 -16.13 -2.91
C ALA A 57 -1.67 -16.75 -2.90
N SER A 58 -2.16 -17.22 -1.74
CA SER A 58 -3.53 -17.73 -1.59
C SER A 58 -4.60 -16.68 -1.83
N ARG A 59 -4.33 -15.40 -1.48
CA ARG A 59 -5.26 -14.27 -1.65
C ARG A 59 -5.15 -13.59 -3.02
N ASN A 60 -4.08 -13.86 -3.77
CA ASN A 60 -3.77 -13.18 -5.03
C ASN A 60 -3.89 -14.09 -6.26
N LYS A 61 -4.72 -15.13 -6.21
CA LYS A 61 -4.90 -16.08 -7.33
C LYS A 61 -5.78 -15.55 -8.46
N ASP A 62 -6.86 -14.85 -8.10
CA ASP A 62 -7.79 -14.25 -9.06
C ASP A 62 -7.53 -12.74 -9.10
N PRO A 63 -7.07 -12.19 -10.25
CA PRO A 63 -6.80 -10.76 -10.38
C PRO A 63 -7.98 -9.86 -10.00
N LYS A 64 -9.23 -10.33 -10.16
CA LYS A 64 -10.43 -9.55 -9.83
C LYS A 64 -10.56 -9.29 -8.32
N TYR A 65 -10.07 -10.20 -7.49
CA TYR A 65 -10.19 -10.13 -6.03
C TYR A 65 -8.84 -10.02 -5.32
N ALA A 66 -7.74 -10.01 -6.09
CA ALA A 66 -6.38 -9.97 -5.58
C ALA A 66 -6.05 -8.57 -5.02
N PRO A 67 -5.73 -8.44 -3.72
CA PRO A 67 -5.32 -7.17 -3.15
C PRO A 67 -4.12 -6.54 -3.86
N LEU A 68 -3.12 -7.35 -4.27
CA LEU A 68 -1.95 -6.85 -4.99
C LEU A 68 -2.27 -6.36 -6.39
N ALA A 69 -3.26 -6.95 -7.06
CA ALA A 69 -3.70 -6.50 -8.38
C ALA A 69 -4.38 -5.12 -8.27
N ALA A 70 -5.15 -4.88 -7.22
CA ALA A 70 -5.82 -3.60 -6.98
C ALA A 70 -4.84 -2.43 -6.80
N VAL A 71 -3.62 -2.69 -6.33
CA VAL A 71 -2.57 -1.66 -6.10
C VAL A 71 -1.40 -1.76 -7.09
N GLU A 72 -1.51 -2.59 -8.12
CA GLU A 72 -0.39 -2.92 -9.01
C GLU A 72 0.17 -1.68 -9.71
N GLU A 73 -0.71 -0.82 -10.21
CA GLU A 73 -0.33 0.40 -10.92
C GLU A 73 0.43 1.38 -10.03
N GLY A 74 -0.11 1.67 -8.84
CA GLY A 74 0.53 2.56 -7.87
C GLY A 74 1.88 2.03 -7.39
N ASN A 75 1.97 0.72 -7.14
CA ASN A 75 3.24 0.07 -6.78
C ASN A 75 4.27 0.19 -7.90
N ARG A 76 3.85 0.01 -9.16
CA ARG A 76 4.74 0.13 -10.32
C ARG A 76 5.23 1.56 -10.50
N ALA A 77 4.36 2.56 -10.32
CA ALA A 77 4.73 3.96 -10.35
C ALA A 77 5.72 4.31 -9.23
N ALA A 78 5.45 3.86 -8.00
CA ALA A 78 6.35 4.06 -6.86
C ALA A 78 7.73 3.44 -7.10
N LEU A 79 7.81 2.23 -7.67
CA LEU A 79 9.09 1.60 -8.02
C LEU A 79 9.85 2.37 -9.10
N LYS A 80 9.17 2.92 -10.12
CA LYS A 80 9.82 3.80 -11.12
C LYS A 80 10.37 5.09 -10.49
N ALA A 81 9.65 5.66 -9.54
CA ALA A 81 10.06 6.84 -8.79
C ALA A 81 11.10 6.55 -7.69
N THR A 82 11.57 5.29 -7.57
CA THR A 82 12.56 4.90 -6.56
C THR A 82 13.92 4.68 -7.23
N PRO A 83 15.02 5.22 -6.69
CA PRO A 83 16.36 4.95 -7.21
C PRO A 83 16.65 3.45 -7.26
N ALA A 84 17.17 2.97 -8.40
CA ALA A 84 17.40 1.55 -8.62
C ALA A 84 18.30 0.91 -7.54
N VAL A 85 19.28 1.67 -7.03
CA VAL A 85 20.17 1.22 -5.95
C VAL A 85 19.41 0.88 -4.66
N ASN A 86 18.36 1.64 -4.31
CA ASN A 86 17.58 1.39 -3.10
C ASN A 86 16.70 0.14 -3.26
N ILE A 87 16.18 -0.11 -4.47
CA ILE A 87 15.43 -1.32 -4.78
C ILE A 87 16.33 -2.54 -4.66
N VAL A 88 17.52 -2.49 -5.26
CA VAL A 88 18.51 -3.58 -5.19
C VAL A 88 18.93 -3.82 -3.74
N ASP A 89 19.15 -2.76 -2.96
CA ASP A 89 19.51 -2.87 -1.55
C ASP A 89 18.44 -3.58 -0.73
N ALA A 90 17.17 -3.17 -0.88
CA ALA A 90 16.04 -3.80 -0.21
C ALA A 90 15.92 -5.30 -0.53
N VAL A 91 16.08 -5.67 -1.81
CA VAL A 91 15.97 -7.06 -2.27
C VAL A 91 17.15 -7.91 -1.81
N THR A 92 18.38 -7.41 -1.93
CA THR A 92 19.60 -8.20 -1.68
C THR A 92 20.02 -8.24 -0.22
N ARG A 93 19.74 -7.18 0.54
CA ARG A 93 20.13 -7.07 1.96
C ARG A 93 18.98 -7.29 2.92
N HIS A 94 17.76 -7.51 2.41
CA HIS A 94 16.55 -7.73 3.20
C HIS A 94 16.25 -6.59 4.19
N VAL A 95 16.52 -5.35 3.75
CA VAL A 95 16.20 -4.13 4.50
C VAL A 95 14.92 -3.49 3.95
N PRO A 96 14.18 -2.70 4.75
CA PRO A 96 13.03 -1.97 4.25
C PRO A 96 13.41 -1.06 3.07
N LEU A 97 12.53 -0.95 2.07
CA LEU A 97 12.72 -0.03 0.95
C LEU A 97 12.75 1.42 1.45
N GLN A 98 13.75 2.19 0.99
CA GLN A 98 13.95 3.58 1.38
C GLN A 98 13.94 4.50 0.16
N GLY A 99 13.65 5.78 0.37
CA GLY A 99 13.76 6.81 -0.67
C GLY A 99 12.75 6.67 -1.82
N THR A 100 11.60 6.06 -1.56
CA THR A 100 10.52 5.97 -2.55
C THR A 100 10.02 7.37 -2.91
N ALA A 101 10.08 7.73 -4.19
CA ALA A 101 9.62 9.03 -4.72
C ALA A 101 10.22 10.26 -4.02
N THR A 102 11.43 10.17 -3.48
CA THR A 102 12.10 11.31 -2.84
C THR A 102 12.78 12.25 -3.82
N ILE A 103 13.08 11.79 -5.03
CA ILE A 103 13.80 12.54 -6.06
C ILE A 103 12.80 12.82 -7.18
N PRO A 104 12.51 14.10 -7.48
CA PRO A 104 11.54 14.48 -8.52
C PRO A 104 11.92 13.95 -9.91
N PRO A 105 10.97 13.88 -10.86
CA PRO A 105 11.29 13.51 -12.23
C PRO A 105 12.19 14.56 -12.88
N GLY A 106 13.15 14.12 -13.69
CA GLY A 106 14.16 14.95 -14.33
C GLY A 106 15.33 15.37 -13.43
N GLU A 107 15.24 15.14 -12.12
CA GLU A 107 16.33 15.39 -11.18
C GLU A 107 17.31 14.21 -11.12
N VAL A 108 18.51 14.49 -10.63
CA VAL A 108 19.56 13.48 -10.46
C VAL A 108 19.48 12.80 -9.09
N ASP A 109 19.63 11.48 -9.09
CA ASP A 109 19.77 10.72 -7.86
C ASP A 109 21.18 10.87 -7.24
N TYR A 110 21.36 10.34 -6.03
CA TYR A 110 22.65 10.38 -5.32
C TYR A 110 23.78 9.64 -6.04
N THR A 111 23.47 8.84 -7.07
CA THR A 111 24.43 8.11 -7.89
C THR A 111 24.68 8.77 -9.25
N GLY A 112 24.00 9.89 -9.53
CA GLY A 112 24.13 10.66 -10.77
C GLY A 112 23.22 10.22 -11.90
N ASN A 113 22.27 9.31 -11.66
CA ASN A 113 21.28 8.93 -12.67
C ASN A 113 20.13 9.93 -12.69
N VAL A 114 19.66 10.29 -13.87
CA VAL A 114 18.46 11.12 -14.02
C VAL A 114 17.22 10.25 -13.81
N MET A 115 16.33 10.68 -12.93
CA MET A 115 15.08 10.00 -12.65
C MET A 115 14.08 10.26 -13.78
N ASP A 116 13.88 9.27 -14.65
CA ASP A 116 12.92 9.33 -15.76
C ASP A 116 11.62 8.61 -15.38
N TYR A 117 10.66 9.37 -14.86
CA TYR A 117 9.32 8.89 -14.57
C TYR A 117 8.30 10.03 -14.73
N GLU A 118 7.03 9.66 -14.93
CA GLU A 118 5.93 10.61 -15.01
C GLU A 118 5.40 10.87 -13.59
N GLU A 119 5.37 12.13 -13.17
CA GLU A 119 4.66 12.51 -11.95
C GLU A 119 3.16 12.33 -12.19
N GLY A 120 2.51 11.55 -11.33
CA GLY A 120 1.08 11.29 -11.44
C GLY A 120 0.24 12.55 -11.23
N ALA A 121 -1.06 12.42 -11.52
CA ALA A 121 -2.05 13.48 -11.32
C ALA A 121 -1.92 14.12 -9.94
N ASP A 122 -1.93 15.46 -9.89
CA ASP A 122 -2.00 16.16 -8.63
C ASP A 122 -3.42 16.00 -8.05
N VAL A 123 -3.60 14.96 -7.24
CA VAL A 123 -4.87 14.62 -6.60
C VAL A 123 -5.45 15.74 -5.71
N GLN A 124 -4.66 16.77 -5.37
CA GLN A 124 -5.15 17.92 -4.61
C GLN A 124 -5.73 19.00 -5.54
N ARG A 125 -5.30 19.07 -6.80
CA ARG A 125 -5.59 20.19 -7.71
C ARG A 125 -6.38 19.77 -8.94
N GLU A 126 -6.21 18.55 -9.40
CA GLU A 126 -6.80 18.06 -10.63
C GLU A 126 -8.30 17.75 -10.45
N PRO A 127 -9.18 18.32 -11.30
CA PRO A 127 -10.62 18.17 -11.17
C PRO A 127 -11.12 16.77 -11.53
N ASP A 128 -10.33 16.00 -12.29
CA ASP A 128 -10.57 14.62 -12.71
C ASP A 128 -10.00 13.57 -11.75
N ALA A 129 -9.32 13.98 -10.67
CA ALA A 129 -8.99 13.08 -9.58
C ALA A 129 -10.27 12.44 -9.01
N ALA A 130 -10.25 11.14 -8.72
CA ALA A 130 -11.44 10.37 -8.33
C ALA A 130 -12.16 10.87 -7.05
N GLY A 131 -11.51 11.75 -6.26
CA GLY A 131 -12.08 12.44 -5.10
C GLY A 131 -12.42 13.92 -5.32
N GLY A 132 -12.21 14.45 -6.54
CA GLY A 132 -12.24 15.87 -6.86
C GLY A 132 -11.07 16.65 -6.27
N ALA A 133 -10.87 17.88 -6.73
CA ALA A 133 -9.83 18.76 -6.21
C ALA A 133 -10.04 19.04 -4.71
N TYR A 134 -8.99 18.88 -3.91
CA TYR A 134 -9.03 18.97 -2.46
C TYR A 134 -9.57 20.33 -1.98
N ARG A 135 -10.55 20.29 -1.05
CA ARG A 135 -11.24 21.46 -0.47
C ARG A 135 -11.95 22.36 -1.48
N ARG A 136 -12.28 21.85 -2.66
CA ARG A 136 -13.10 22.55 -3.65
C ARG A 136 -14.53 22.05 -3.62
N TYR A 137 -15.48 22.97 -3.72
CA TYR A 137 -16.91 22.68 -3.74
C TYR A 137 -17.57 23.25 -4.99
N ASP A 138 -18.48 22.51 -5.63
CA ASP A 138 -19.09 22.86 -6.92
C ASP A 138 -19.74 24.25 -6.98
N HIS A 139 -20.23 24.75 -5.84
CA HIS A 139 -20.93 26.04 -5.74
C HIS A 139 -20.01 27.23 -5.42
N VAL A 140 -18.70 27.00 -5.27
CA VAL A 140 -17.72 28.04 -4.95
C VAL A 140 -16.86 28.30 -6.19
N GLN A 141 -16.72 29.57 -6.58
CA GLN A 141 -15.81 29.93 -7.65
C GLN A 141 -14.37 30.02 -7.10
N TYR A 142 -13.44 29.37 -7.80
CA TYR A 142 -12.03 29.36 -7.46
C TYR A 142 -11.21 29.98 -8.58
N HIS A 143 -10.25 30.82 -8.22
CA HIS A 143 -9.27 31.34 -9.17
C HIS A 143 -8.31 30.20 -9.61
N PRO A 144 -7.82 30.19 -10.87
CA PRO A 144 -6.86 29.16 -11.31
C PRO A 144 -5.59 29.09 -10.45
N GLU A 145 -5.11 30.25 -10.00
CA GLU A 145 -3.94 30.35 -9.10
C GLU A 145 -4.24 30.09 -7.61
N ASP A 146 -5.50 29.79 -7.25
CA ASP A 146 -5.87 29.44 -5.88
C ASP A 146 -5.46 28.01 -5.53
N LEU A 147 -4.16 27.79 -5.37
CA LEU A 147 -3.57 26.49 -5.05
C LEU A 147 -4.05 25.90 -3.72
N LYS A 148 -4.73 26.68 -2.86
CA LYS A 148 -5.16 26.26 -1.53
C LYS A 148 -6.67 26.03 -1.40
N GLY A 149 -7.45 26.26 -2.46
CA GLY A 149 -8.90 26.09 -2.45
C GLY A 149 -9.60 27.03 -1.45
N LYS A 150 -9.19 28.31 -1.42
CA LYS A 150 -9.80 29.34 -0.57
C LYS A 150 -11.15 29.82 -1.08
N GLY A 151 -11.31 29.87 -2.40
CA GLY A 151 -12.49 30.39 -3.08
C GLY A 151 -12.53 31.92 -3.10
N GLU A 152 -13.27 32.46 -4.05
CA GLU A 152 -13.56 33.89 -4.13
C GLU A 152 -14.67 34.29 -3.13
N PRO A 153 -14.61 35.51 -2.55
CA PRO A 153 -13.62 36.58 -2.77
C PRO A 153 -12.35 36.47 -1.91
N SER A 154 -12.25 35.44 -1.06
CA SER A 154 -11.17 35.31 -0.05
C SER A 154 -9.77 35.26 -0.69
N TYR A 155 -9.63 34.52 -1.80
CA TYR A 155 -8.38 34.46 -2.56
C TYR A 155 -7.93 35.85 -3.04
N THR A 156 -8.81 36.60 -3.71
CA THR A 156 -8.50 37.92 -4.25
C THR A 156 -8.13 38.91 -3.15
N ILE A 157 -8.90 38.95 -2.05
CA ILE A 157 -8.63 39.85 -0.92
C ILE A 157 -7.24 39.59 -0.33
N GLU A 158 -6.88 38.33 -0.11
CA GLU A 158 -5.56 37.98 0.42
C GLU A 158 -4.40 38.27 -0.54
N ARG A 159 -4.60 38.01 -1.84
CA ARG A 159 -3.62 38.34 -2.88
C ARG A 159 -3.32 39.83 -2.87
N ASP A 160 -4.37 40.65 -2.84
CA ASP A 160 -4.24 42.11 -2.90
C ASP A 160 -3.64 42.67 -1.60
N LEU A 161 -4.00 42.11 -0.43
CA LEU A 161 -3.36 42.46 0.85
C LEU A 161 -1.87 42.10 0.89
N LYS A 162 -1.46 40.97 0.30
CA LYS A 162 -0.04 40.60 0.20
C LYS A 162 0.71 41.47 -0.80
N ALA A 163 0.09 41.83 -1.92
CA ALA A 163 0.67 42.75 -2.88
C ALA A 163 0.90 44.13 -2.26
N GLY A 164 -0.08 44.67 -1.54
CA GLY A 164 0.04 45.96 -0.84
C GLY A 164 1.01 45.95 0.36
N LYS A 165 1.30 44.78 0.95
CA LYS A 165 2.35 44.65 1.97
C LYS A 165 3.76 44.63 1.41
N LYS A 166 3.95 44.16 0.16
CA LYS A 166 5.26 44.16 -0.52
C LYS A 166 5.68 45.53 -1.03
N SER A 167 4.75 46.50 -1.12
CA SER A 167 5.02 47.85 -1.64
C SER A 167 5.39 48.88 -0.55
N LYS A 168 5.86 48.45 0.62
CA LYS A 168 6.38 49.34 1.66
C LYS A 168 7.89 49.10 1.79
N ASP A 169 8.65 49.93 1.09
CA ASP A 169 10.08 50.18 1.35
C ASP A 169 10.26 50.87 2.71
#